data_AF-A0A9E0DJS5-F1
#
_entry.id   AF-A0A9E0DJS5-F1
#
_cell.length_a   1.000
_cell.length_b   1.000
_cell.length_c   1.000
_cell.angle_alpha   90.00
_cell.angle_beta   90.00
_cell.angle_gamma   90.00
#
_symmetry.space_group_name_H-M   'P 1'
#
loop_
_entity.id
_entity.type
_entity.pdbx_description
1 polymer ?
#
loop_
_entity_poly.entity_id
_entity_poly.type
_entity_poly.pdbx_seq_one_letter_code
_entity_poly.pdbx_strand_id
1 'polypeptide(L)' 'MERITIHIESEEKANLLLALLRSVDFIDDIQIESVAQAPVDDFFDLAGIWADRDIDQESLRKLAYKSASSQTEWAGP' A
#
# COMPACT_ATOMS: atom_id res chain seq x y z
N MET A 1 -17.83 18.23 -19.97
CA MET A 1 -18.10 17.55 -18.70
C MET A 1 -16.79 17.43 -17.96
N GLU A 2 -16.76 17.86 -16.71
CA GLU A 2 -15.55 17.90 -15.88
C GLU A 2 -15.69 16.85 -14.76
N ARG A 3 -14.61 16.13 -14.46
CA ARG A 3 -14.58 15.09 -13.42
C ARG A 3 -13.58 15.49 -12.36
N ILE A 4 -13.99 15.42 -11.10
CA ILE A 4 -13.15 15.71 -9.93
C ILE A 4 -13.03 14.41 -9.13
N THR A 5 -11.80 13.99 -8.83
CA THR A 5 -11.51 12.84 -7.98
C THR A 5 -10.84 13.33 -6.70
N ILE A 6 -11.36 12.94 -5.54
CA ILE A 6 -10.87 13.39 -4.22
C ILE A 6 -10.45 12.15 -3.43
N HIS A 7 -9.18 12.10 -3.03
CA HIS A 7 -8.66 11.06 -2.13
C HIS A 7 -8.67 11.57 -0.69
N ILE A 8 -9.18 10.74 0.22
CA ILE A 8 -9.30 11.06 1.65
C ILE A 8 -8.79 9.86 2.44
N GLU A 9 -7.79 10.09 3.29
CA GLU A 9 -7.16 9.03 4.08
C GLU A 9 -8.04 8.54 5.25
N SER A 10 -9.00 9.36 5.68
CA SER A 10 -9.86 9.09 6.83
C SER A 10 -11.30 8.89 6.39
N GLU A 11 -11.84 7.71 6.70
CA GLU A 11 -13.23 7.34 6.44
C GLU A 11 -14.22 8.32 7.10
N GLU A 12 -13.92 8.76 8.32
CA GLU A 12 -14.77 9.71 9.06
C GLU A 12 -14.88 11.06 8.33
N LYS A 13 -13.74 11.55 7.79
CA LYS A 13 -13.70 12.77 6.98
C LYS A 13 -14.37 12.58 5.62
N ALA A 14 -14.26 11.38 5.03
CA ALA A 14 -14.90 11.05 3.76
C ALA A 14 -16.42 11.07 3.89
N ASN A 15 -16.96 10.53 4.99
CA ASN A 15 -18.39 10.57 5.29
C ASN A 15 -18.92 12.00 5.49
N LEU A 16 -18.15 12.86 6.17
CA LEU A 16 -18.49 14.28 6.30
C LEU A 16 -18.54 14.99 4.94
N LEU A 17 -17.53 14.77 4.10
CA LEU A 17 -17.53 15.35 2.76
C LEU A 17 -18.68 14.82 1.92
N LEU A 18 -19.00 13.53 2.02
CA LEU A 18 -20.13 12.93 1.33
C LEU A 18 -21.46 13.59 1.73
N ALA A 19 -21.65 13.84 3.03
CA ALA A 19 -22.82 14.53 3.54
C ALA A 19 -22.93 15.96 2.99
N LEU A 20 -21.81 16.67 2.88
CA LEU A 20 -21.75 17.99 2.26
C LEU A 20 -22.06 17.92 0.76
N LEU A 21 -21.44 17.01 0.00
CA LEU A 21 -21.69 16.87 -1.44
C LEU A 21 -23.15 16.51 -1.74
N ARG A 22 -23.78 15.67 -0.91
CA ARG A 22 -25.22 15.37 -1.04
C ARG A 22 -26.13 16.57 -0.77
N SER A 23 -25.66 17.59 -0.06
CA SER A 23 -26.46 18.79 0.21
C SER A 23 -26.46 19.80 -0.94
N VAL A 24 -25.71 19.53 -2.01
CA VAL A 24 -25.51 20.46 -3.13
C VAL A 24 -26.37 20.03 -4.33
N ASP A 25 -27.25 20.92 -4.79
CA ASP A 25 -28.28 20.62 -5.79
C ASP A 25 -27.78 20.35 -7.22
N PHE A 26 -26.51 20.62 -7.54
CA PHE A 26 -25.94 20.40 -8.89
C PHE A 26 -25.14 19.10 -9.02
N ILE A 27 -25.05 18.30 -7.96
CA ILE A 27 -24.34 17.03 -7.99
C ILE A 27 -25.32 15.93 -8.37
N ASP A 28 -25.29 15.54 -9.65
CA ASP A 28 -26.19 14.53 -10.21
C ASP A 28 -25.83 13.09 -9.79
N ASP A 29 -24.54 12.80 -9.56
CA ASP A 29 -24.05 11.45 -9.27
C ASP A 29 -22.80 11.46 -8.38
N ILE A 30 -22.74 10.52 -7.42
CA ILE A 30 -21.60 10.35 -6.50
C ILE A 30 -21.18 8.88 -6.51
N GLN A 31 -20.02 8.62 -7.11
CA GLN A 31 -19.39 7.29 -7.10
C GLN A 31 -18.43 7.18 -5.92
N ILE A 32 -18.61 6.16 -5.09
CA ILE A 32 -17.74 5.88 -3.94
C ILE A 32 -16.99 4.58 -4.24
N GLU A 33 -15.68 4.68 -4.43
CA GLU A 33 -14.81 3.51 -4.55
C GLU A 33 -14.06 3.33 -3.23
N SER A 34 -14.54 2.40 -2.40
CA SER A 34 -13.75 1.93 -1.27
C SER A 34 -12.68 0.98 -1.79
N VAL A 35 -11.43 1.43 -1.80
CA VAL A 35 -10.31 0.51 -1.98
C VAL A 35 -10.19 -0.26 -0.67
N ALA A 36 -10.87 -1.40 -0.58
CA ALA A 36 -10.55 -2.36 0.46
C ALA A 36 -9.07 -2.69 0.30
N GLN A 37 -8.26 -2.39 1.33
CA GLN A 37 -6.91 -2.95 1.37
C GLN A 37 -7.10 -4.46 1.22
N ALA A 38 -6.57 -5.01 0.13
CA ALA A 38 -6.51 -6.45 -0.02
C ALA A 38 -5.89 -7.00 1.28
N PRO A 39 -6.41 -8.10 1.84
CA PRO A 39 -5.71 -8.76 2.92
C PRO A 39 -4.28 -8.93 2.44
N VAL A 40 -3.33 -8.45 3.24
CA VAL A 40 -1.93 -8.76 3.04
C VAL A 40 -1.83 -10.24 3.41
N ASP A 41 -2.28 -11.12 2.50
CA ASP A 41 -1.90 -12.52 2.55
C ASP A 41 -0.37 -12.49 2.60
N ASP A 42 0.19 -13.05 3.67
CA ASP A 42 1.63 -13.02 3.86
C ASP A 42 2.26 -13.62 2.60
N PHE A 43 3.12 -12.84 1.95
CA PHE A 43 3.78 -13.22 0.71
C PHE A 43 4.47 -14.61 0.81
N PHE A 44 4.80 -15.01 2.05
CA PHE A 44 5.37 -16.30 2.42
C PHE A 44 4.34 -17.44 2.50
N ASP A 45 3.07 -17.14 2.83
CA ASP A 45 1.98 -18.11 2.86
C ASP A 45 1.56 -18.55 1.45
N LEU A 46 1.65 -17.64 0.48
CA LEU A 46 1.30 -17.93 -0.92
C LEU A 46 2.37 -18.72 -1.67
N ALA A 47 3.56 -18.84 -1.10
CA ALA A 47 4.69 -19.44 -1.77
C ALA A 47 4.97 -20.83 -1.19
N GLY A 48 4.20 -21.83 -1.62
CA GLY A 48 4.47 -23.25 -1.33
C GLY A 48 5.87 -23.73 -1.76
N ILE A 49 6.61 -22.92 -2.52
CA ILE A 49 8.02 -23.13 -2.91
C ILE A 49 8.99 -22.81 -1.74
N TRP A 50 8.58 -21.96 -0.80
CA TRP A 50 9.36 -21.57 0.38
C TRP A 50 8.92 -22.27 1.66
N ALA A 51 7.83 -23.06 1.63
CA ALA A 51 7.30 -23.75 2.81
C ALA A 51 8.29 -24.71 3.50
N ASP A 52 9.27 -25.25 2.76
CA ASP A 52 10.34 -26.11 3.30
C ASP A 52 11.62 -25.33 3.68
N ARG A 53 11.61 -24.01 3.50
CA ARG A 53 12.75 -23.13 3.79
C ARG A 53 12.39 -22.17 4.91
N ASP A 54 13.19 -22.16 5.96
CA ASP A 54 13.09 -21.19 7.07
C ASP A 54 13.53 -19.81 6.56
N ILE A 55 12.66 -19.15 5.80
CA ILE A 55 12.90 -17.82 5.23
C ILE A 55 11.76 -16.93 5.66
N ASP A 56 12.06 -16.08 6.64
CA ASP A 56 11.20 -14.98 7.05
C ASP A 56 11.74 -13.64 6.51
N GLN A 57 10.90 -12.60 6.57
CA GLN A 57 11.23 -11.27 6.07
C GLN A 57 12.45 -10.64 6.78
N GLU A 58 12.64 -10.89 8.07
CA GLU A 58 13.77 -10.42 8.86
C GLU A 58 15.07 -11.07 8.38
N SER A 59 15.06 -12.37 8.09
CA SER A 59 16.20 -13.09 7.54
C SER A 59 16.62 -12.55 6.17
N LEU A 60 15.66 -12.24 5.29
CA LEU A 60 15.96 -11.61 3.99
C LEU A 60 16.56 -10.20 4.14
N ARG A 61 16.03 -9.40 5.07
CA ARG A 61 16.58 -8.07 5.37
C ARG A 61 18.02 -8.17 5.88
N LYS A 62 18.31 -9.09 6.80
CA LYS A 62 19.67 -9.31 7.32
C LYS A 62 20.64 -9.73 6.22
N LEU A 63 20.23 -10.61 5.31
CA LEU A 63 21.05 -11.02 4.16
C LEU A 63 21.31 -9.85 3.20
N ALA A 64 20.29 -9.06 2.88
CA ALA A 64 20.42 -7.91 1.99
C ALA A 64 21.38 -6.85 2.56
N TYR A 65 21.33 -6.58 3.87
CA TYR A 65 22.28 -5.68 4.53
C TYR A 65 23.71 -6.23 4.54
N LYS A 66 23.89 -7.55 4.73
CA LYS A 66 25.22 -8.20 4.69
C LYS A 66 25.87 -8.15 3.30
N SER A 67 25.06 -8.23 2.23
CA SER A 67 25.56 -8.07 0.86
C SER A 67 25.80 -6.59 0.49
N ALA A 68 25.01 -5.66 1.03
CA ALA A 68 25.18 -4.23 0.76
C ALA A 68 26.45 -3.66 1.40
N SER A 69 26.83 -4.13 2.59
CA SER A 69 28.08 -3.70 3.25
C SER A 69 29.35 -4.25 2.61
N SER A 70 29.25 -5.30 1.78
CA SER A 70 30.39 -5.86 1.04
C SER A 70 30.69 -5.10 -0.26
N GLN A 71 29.81 -4.16 -0.67
CA GLN A 71 29.96 -3.41 -1.93
C GLN A 71 30.59 -2.01 -1.73
N THR A 72 30.83 -1.58 -0.48
CA THR A 72 31.43 -0.27 -0.17
C THR A 72 32.95 -0.30 -0.06
N GLU A 73 33.59 -1.46 -0.25
CA GLU A 73 35.05 -1.61 -0.18
C GLU A 73 35.69 -1.59 -1.57
N TRP A 74 35.43 -0.52 -2.33
CA TRP A 74 36.34 -0.10 -3.40
C TRP A 74 36.45 1.42 -3.40
N ALA A 75 37.17 1.91 -2.39
CA ALA A 75 37.69 3.26 -2.35
C ALA A 75 39.13 3.27 -2.87
N GLY A 76 39.35 4.07 -3.91
CA GLY A 76 40.63 4.68 -4.24
C GLY A 76 41.22 4.23 -5.56
N PRO A 77 42.28 4.93 -6.00
CA PRO A 77 42.39 6.39 -6.19
C PRO A 77 42.31 6.80 -7.67
#